data_AF-A0A3D0I479-F1
#
_entry.id   AF-A0A3D0I479-F1
#
_cell.length_a   1.000
_cell.length_b   1.000
_cell.length_c   1.000
_cell.angle_alpha   90.00
_cell.angle_beta   90.00
_cell.angle_gamma   90.00
#
_symmetry.space_group_name_H-M   'P 1'
#
loop_
_entity.id
_entity.type
_entity.pdbx_description
1 polymer ?
#
loop_
_entity_poly.entity_id
_entity_poly.type
_entity_poly.pdbx_seq_one_letter_code
_entity_poly.pdbx_strand_id
1 'polypeptide(L)'
;MRLARWLGAAALFVALLVFGWRFQVSNETEVPVDFLLGALSPLPVWKLLCATFLLGAAAAGLVCAFQLVRLSLTARRYRKALGELEAEIHELRTLPLHAPGPGPDASGERGRQTHPRAQLEPAPGRGS
;
A
#
# COMPACT_ATOMS: atom_id res chain seq x y z
N MET A 1 13.49 -17.91 31.36
CA MET A 1 12.23 -17.25 30.92
C MET A 1 11.48 -18.00 29.81
N ARG A 2 12.07 -18.31 28.64
CA ARG A 2 11.33 -18.99 27.53
C ARG A 2 10.66 -20.31 27.95
N LEU A 3 11.37 -21.20 28.65
CA LEU A 3 10.85 -22.49 29.14
C LEU A 3 9.64 -22.34 30.09
N ALA A 4 9.71 -21.44 31.07
CA ALA A 4 8.60 -21.18 31.99
C ALA A 4 7.34 -20.70 31.25
N ARG A 5 7.50 -19.90 30.20
CA ARG A 5 6.37 -19.44 29.36
C ARG A 5 5.75 -20.57 28.54
N TRP A 6 6.57 -21.52 28.06
CA TRP A 6 6.10 -22.73 27.38
C TRP A 6 5.41 -23.70 28.33
N LEU A 7 5.96 -23.91 29.54
CA LEU A 7 5.33 -24.74 30.59
C LEU A 7 3.99 -24.15 31.04
N GLY A 8 3.91 -22.82 31.24
CA GLY A 8 2.65 -22.15 31.55
C GLY A 8 1.61 -22.27 30.43
N ALA A 9 2.03 -22.12 29.17
CA ALA A 9 1.15 -22.32 28.01
C ALA A 9 0.67 -23.78 27.88
N ALA A 10 1.55 -24.76 28.11
CA ALA A 10 1.20 -26.18 28.08
C ALA A 10 0.24 -26.55 29.23
N ALA A 11 0.49 -26.06 30.45
CA ALA A 11 -0.41 -26.27 31.58
C ALA A 11 -1.79 -25.64 31.35
N LEU A 12 -1.84 -24.42 30.80
CA LEU A 12 -3.10 -23.76 30.41
C LEU A 12 -3.85 -24.57 29.33
N PHE A 13 -3.14 -25.07 28.32
CA PHE A 13 -3.73 -25.89 27.26
C PHE A 13 -4.31 -27.20 27.80
N VAL A 14 -3.58 -27.91 28.67
CA VAL A 14 -4.07 -29.13 29.33
C VAL A 14 -5.27 -28.83 30.22
N ALA A 15 -5.24 -27.73 30.98
CA ALA A 15 -6.36 -27.32 31.83
C ALA A 15 -7.63 -27.01 31.00
N LEU A 16 -7.50 -26.30 29.88
CA LEU A 16 -8.60 -26.04 28.94
C LEU A 16 -9.15 -27.34 28.34
N LEU A 17 -8.29 -28.29 28.00
CA LEU A 17 -8.70 -29.57 27.39
C LEU A 17 -9.43 -30.47 28.40
N VAL A 18 -8.94 -30.55 29.65
CA VAL A 18 -9.64 -31.23 30.76
C VAL A 18 -10.95 -30.55 31.10
N PHE A 19 -10.99 -29.20 31.11
CA PHE A 19 -12.21 -28.43 31.35
C PHE A 19 -13.25 -28.68 30.26
N GLY A 20 -12.86 -28.62 28.97
CA GLY A 20 -13.75 -28.92 27.85
C GLY A 20 -14.31 -30.34 27.89
N TRP A 21 -13.48 -31.33 28.20
CA TRP A 21 -13.92 -32.73 28.38
C TRP A 21 -14.91 -32.88 29.55
N ARG A 22 -14.60 -32.31 30.71
CA ARG A 22 -15.51 -32.31 31.88
C ARG A 22 -16.81 -31.59 31.56
N PHE A 23 -16.76 -30.47 30.86
CA PHE A 23 -17.92 -29.72 30.44
C PHE A 23 -18.81 -30.54 29.49
N GLN A 24 -18.25 -31.24 28.51
CA GLN A 24 -19.01 -32.12 27.62
C GLN A 24 -19.78 -33.19 28.40
N VAL A 25 -19.09 -33.95 29.27
CA VAL A 25 -19.70 -35.05 30.05
C VAL A 25 -20.75 -34.55 31.04
N SER A 26 -20.56 -33.37 31.63
CA SER A 26 -21.52 -32.77 32.56
C SER A 26 -22.70 -32.04 31.90
N ASN A 27 -22.66 -31.81 30.59
CA ASN A 27 -23.68 -31.07 29.83
C ASN A 27 -24.18 -31.87 28.62
N GLU A 28 -24.33 -33.19 28.81
CA GLU A 28 -24.99 -34.09 27.83
C GLU A 28 -26.53 -33.95 27.86
N THR A 29 -27.08 -33.19 28.82
CA THR A 29 -28.50 -32.84 28.88
C THR A 29 -28.98 -32.25 27.55
N GLU A 30 -29.88 -32.97 26.91
CA GLU A 30 -30.59 -32.53 25.72
C GLU A 30 -31.55 -31.39 26.08
N VAL A 31 -31.44 -30.27 25.35
CA VAL A 31 -32.36 -29.14 25.48
C VAL A 31 -33.11 -29.00 24.15
N PRO A 32 -34.46 -28.98 24.15
CA PRO A 32 -35.22 -28.66 22.95
C PRO A 32 -34.94 -27.21 22.56
N VAL A 33 -34.64 -26.98 21.27
CA VAL A 33 -34.30 -25.65 20.77
C VAL A 33 -35.34 -25.22 19.75
N ASP A 34 -36.36 -24.53 20.24
CA ASP A 34 -37.41 -23.93 19.44
C ASP A 34 -36.93 -22.60 18.87
N PHE A 35 -36.79 -22.52 17.55
CA PHE A 35 -36.54 -21.27 16.84
C PHE A 35 -37.84 -20.73 16.27
N LEU A 36 -37.88 -19.41 16.03
CA LEU A 36 -39.04 -18.71 15.45
C LEU A 36 -39.51 -19.24 14.08
N LEU A 37 -38.67 -20.04 13.41
CA LEU A 37 -38.88 -20.62 12.08
C LEU A 37 -39.05 -22.15 12.11
N GLY A 38 -39.02 -22.79 13.28
CA GLY A 38 -39.19 -24.23 13.44
C GLY A 38 -38.40 -24.79 14.64
N ALA A 39 -38.85 -25.95 15.14
CA ALA A 39 -38.13 -26.72 16.15
C ALA A 39 -36.97 -27.50 15.50
N LEU A 40 -35.78 -27.42 16.08
CA LEU A 40 -34.67 -28.31 15.75
C LEU A 40 -34.68 -29.52 16.70
N SER A 41 -34.18 -30.67 16.22
CA SER A 41 -34.00 -31.85 17.06
C SER A 41 -33.21 -31.50 18.33
N PRO A 42 -33.53 -32.12 19.49
CA PRO A 42 -32.80 -31.87 20.73
C PRO A 42 -31.29 -32.03 20.51
N LEU A 43 -30.54 -30.99 20.88
CA LEU A 43 -29.11 -30.89 20.67
C LEU A 43 -28.43 -30.62 22.01
N PRO A 44 -27.32 -31.34 22.34
CA PRO A 44 -26.55 -31.06 23.54
C PRO A 44 -26.07 -29.60 23.57
N VAL A 45 -26.25 -28.93 24.70
CA VAL A 45 -25.95 -27.49 24.89
C VAL A 45 -24.52 -27.14 24.49
N TRP A 46 -23.56 -28.04 24.75
CA TRP A 46 -22.16 -27.84 24.39
C TRP A 46 -21.95 -27.66 22.88
N LYS A 47 -22.73 -28.34 22.02
CA LYS A 47 -22.62 -28.20 20.56
C LYS A 47 -23.05 -26.81 20.10
N LEU A 48 -24.15 -26.29 20.66
CA LEU A 48 -24.62 -24.92 20.38
C LEU A 48 -23.62 -23.87 20.87
N LEU A 49 -23.06 -24.06 22.07
CA LEU A 49 -22.06 -23.15 22.63
C LEU A 49 -20.78 -23.12 21.78
N CYS A 50 -20.29 -24.30 21.35
CA CYS A 50 -19.16 -24.39 20.43
C CYS A 50 -19.47 -23.76 19.07
N ALA A 51 -20.66 -23.97 18.50
CA ALA A 51 -21.05 -23.42 17.20
C ALA A 51 -21.17 -21.89 17.23
N THR A 52 -21.82 -21.32 18.25
CA THR A 52 -21.93 -19.85 18.41
C THR A 52 -20.58 -19.20 18.69
N PHE A 53 -19.72 -19.85 19.50
CA PHE A 53 -18.35 -19.40 19.71
C PHE A 53 -17.51 -19.43 18.42
N LEU A 54 -17.55 -20.52 17.64
CA LEU A 54 -16.86 -20.60 16.35
C LEU A 54 -17.36 -19.53 15.38
N LEU A 55 -18.67 -19.30 15.31
CA LEU A 55 -19.26 -18.30 14.43
C LEU A 55 -18.81 -16.88 14.81
N GLY A 56 -18.82 -16.55 16.11
CA GLY A 56 -18.32 -15.27 16.62
C GLY A 56 -16.81 -15.09 16.38
N ALA A 57 -16.01 -16.13 16.62
CA ALA A 57 -14.57 -16.12 16.37
C ALA A 57 -14.24 -15.98 14.88
N ALA A 58 -14.99 -16.65 14.00
CA ALA A 58 -14.85 -16.52 12.55
C ALA A 58 -15.22 -15.12 12.06
N ALA A 59 -16.33 -14.55 12.55
CA ALA A 59 -16.74 -13.18 12.22
C ALA A 59 -15.71 -12.14 12.68
N ALA A 60 -15.23 -12.23 13.92
CA ALA A 60 -14.17 -11.36 14.44
C ALA A 60 -12.85 -11.54 13.66
N GLY A 61 -12.48 -12.78 13.34
CA GLY A 61 -11.31 -13.11 12.52
C GLY A 61 -11.38 -12.50 11.13
N LEU A 62 -12.55 -12.54 10.48
CA LEU A 62 -12.79 -11.93 9.17
C LEU A 62 -12.59 -10.40 9.22
N VAL A 63 -13.15 -9.73 10.25
CA VAL A 63 -12.98 -8.29 10.45
C VAL A 63 -11.52 -7.92 10.68
N CYS A 64 -10.80 -8.66 11.54
CA CYS A 64 -9.37 -8.46 11.76
C CYS A 64 -8.53 -8.67 10.49
N ALA A 65 -8.81 -9.74 9.73
CA ALA A 65 -8.12 -10.02 8.47
C ALA A 65 -8.36 -8.91 7.44
N PHE A 66 -9.59 -8.43 7.29
CA PHE A 66 -9.92 -7.32 6.39
C PHE A 66 -9.17 -6.03 6.77
N GLN A 67 -9.09 -5.70 8.07
CA GLN A 67 -8.37 -4.53 8.55
C GLN A 67 -6.84 -4.65 8.33
N LEU A 68 -6.27 -5.84 8.53
CA LEU A 68 -4.87 -6.13 8.22
C LEU A 68 -4.56 -5.99 6.72
N VAL A 69 -5.42 -6.53 5.85
CA VAL A 69 -5.29 -6.37 4.39
C VAL A 69 -5.34 -4.89 4.01
N ARG A 70 -6.32 -4.12 4.51
CA ARG A 70 -6.41 -2.68 4.27
C ARG A 70 -5.16 -1.93 4.71
N LEU A 71 -4.64 -2.22 5.90
CA LEU A 71 -3.42 -1.60 6.44
C LEU A 71 -2.18 -1.95 5.60
N SER A 72 -2.08 -3.19 5.10
CA SER A 72 -0.98 -3.58 4.20
C SER A 72 -1.02 -2.82 2.87
N LEU A 73 -2.21 -2.57 2.32
CA LEU A 73 -2.41 -1.85 1.07
C LEU A 73 -2.11 -0.35 1.22
N THR A 74 -2.51 0.28 2.32
CA THR A 74 -2.14 1.67 2.60
C THR A 74 -0.64 1.81 2.88
N ALA A 75 -0.04 0.91 3.66
CA ALA A 75 1.41 0.89 3.87
C ALA A 75 2.19 0.74 2.55
N ARG A 76 1.73 -0.12 1.62
CA ARG A 76 2.35 -0.25 0.29
C ARG A 76 2.21 1.03 -0.56
N ARG A 77 1.09 1.74 -0.46
CA ARG A 77 0.91 3.05 -1.11
C ARG A 77 1.83 4.12 -0.54
N TYR A 78 1.90 4.25 0.79
CA TYR A 78 2.77 5.23 1.44
C TYR A 78 4.25 5.00 1.14
N ARG A 79 4.70 3.74 1.08
CA ARG A 79 6.09 3.40 0.68
C ARG A 79 6.42 3.83 -0.76
N LYS A 80 5.45 3.76 -1.69
CA LYS A 80 5.65 4.27 -3.06
C LYS A 80 5.77 5.79 -3.08
N ALA A 81 4.81 6.48 -2.44
CA ALA A 81 4.80 7.93 -2.38
C ALA A 81 6.06 8.50 -1.71
N LEU A 82 6.59 7.84 -0.67
CA LEU A 82 7.87 8.20 -0.06
C LEU A 82 9.05 8.07 -1.04
N GLY A 83 9.13 6.99 -1.81
CA GLY A 83 10.19 6.81 -2.80
C GLY A 83 10.12 7.80 -3.98
N GLU A 84 8.91 8.18 -4.39
CA GLU A 84 8.68 9.23 -5.39
C GLU A 84 9.14 10.61 -4.86
N LEU A 85 8.80 10.94 -3.60
CA LEU A 85 9.24 12.19 -2.94
C LEU A 85 10.77 12.22 -2.69
N GLU A 86 11.37 11.10 -2.30
CA GLU A 86 12.83 10.99 -2.14
C GLU A 86 13.56 11.16 -3.48
N ALA A 87 12.97 10.68 -4.58
CA ALA A 87 13.51 10.90 -5.93
C ALA A 87 13.46 12.37 -6.35
N GLU A 88 12.34 13.08 -6.16
CA GLU A 88 12.26 14.54 -6.41
C GLU A 88 13.29 15.33 -5.59
N ILE A 89 13.42 15.01 -4.30
CA ILE A 89 14.43 15.66 -3.43
C ILE A 89 15.86 15.35 -3.91
N HIS A 90 16.10 14.15 -4.46
CA HIS A 90 17.40 13.78 -5.01
C HIS A 90 17.71 14.54 -6.30
N GLU A 91 16.76 14.66 -7.24
CA GLU A 91 16.90 15.46 -8.46
C GLU A 91 17.15 16.93 -8.13
N LEU A 92 16.34 17.53 -7.25
CA LEU A 92 16.51 18.94 -6.83
C LEU A 92 17.86 19.22 -6.15
N ARG A 93 18.48 18.21 -5.52
CA ARG A 93 19.82 18.31 -4.91
C ARG A 93 20.98 18.01 -5.87
N THR A 94 20.73 17.27 -6.94
CA THR A 94 21.74 16.92 -7.95
C THR A 94 21.68 17.79 -9.21
N LEU A 95 20.65 18.63 -9.33
CA LEU A 95 20.52 19.61 -10.40
C LEU A 95 21.74 20.56 -10.42
N PRO A 96 22.51 20.64 -11.52
CA PRO A 96 23.68 21.50 -11.58
C PRO A 96 23.25 22.97 -11.56
N LEU A 97 23.59 23.68 -10.48
CA LEU A 97 23.29 25.11 -10.25
C LEU A 97 23.97 26.08 -11.24
N HIS A 98 24.60 25.57 -12.30
CA HIS A 98 25.25 26.33 -13.37
C HIS A 98 24.77 25.83 -14.74
N ALA A 99 23.51 26.10 -15.06
CA ALA A 99 23.16 26.34 -16.45
C ALA A 99 23.74 27.73 -16.83
N PRO A 100 24.68 27.83 -17.78
CA PRO A 100 25.04 29.13 -18.33
C PRO A 100 23.81 29.66 -19.04
N GLY A 101 23.18 30.70 -18.48
CA GLY A 101 22.07 31.36 -19.15
C GLY A 101 22.54 31.88 -20.52
N PRO A 102 21.70 31.83 -21.57
CA PRO A 102 22.05 32.47 -22.84
C PRO A 102 22.21 33.97 -22.59
N GLY A 103 23.45 34.45 -22.57
CA GLY A 103 23.77 35.86 -22.42
C GLY A 103 23.08 36.69 -23.51
N PRO A 104 22.61 37.91 -23.20
CA PRO A 104 21.76 38.71 -24.10
C PRO A 104 22.47 39.26 -25.35
N ASP A 105 23.64 38.74 -25.71
CA ASP A 105 24.63 39.43 -26.55
C ASP A 105 24.64 38.94 -28.02
N ALA A 106 23.98 37.81 -28.32
CA ALA A 106 24.02 37.16 -29.64
C ALA A 106 23.11 37.79 -30.74
N SER A 107 22.56 38.99 -30.49
CA SER A 107 21.61 39.66 -31.40
C SER A 107 22.11 40.99 -31.98
N GLY A 108 23.35 41.42 -31.68
CA GLY A 108 23.84 42.77 -31.99
C GLY A 108 24.36 43.01 -33.41
N GLU A 109 24.94 42.01 -34.09
CA GLU A 109 25.77 42.22 -35.30
C GLU A 109 25.10 41.83 -36.63
N ARG A 110 23.87 42.29 -36.89
CA ARG A 110 23.24 42.14 -38.22
C ARG A 110 22.63 43.43 -38.76
N GLY A 111 23.25 44.57 -38.45
CA GLY A 111 22.68 45.90 -38.72
C GLY A 111 23.67 46.98 -39.16
N ARG A 112 24.81 46.66 -39.81
CA ARG A 112 25.72 47.73 -40.27
C ARG A 112 26.64 47.42 -41.47
N GLN A 113 26.06 47.11 -42.63
CA GLN A 113 26.71 47.38 -43.92
C GLN A 113 25.72 48.05 -44.89
N THR A 114 25.53 49.36 -44.71
CA THR A 114 24.91 50.24 -45.70
C THR A 114 25.99 50.92 -46.55
N HIS A 115 25.72 50.95 -47.87
CA HIS A 115 26.41 51.69 -48.93
C HIS A 115 26.80 53.15 -48.57
N PRO A 116 27.78 53.78 -49.24
CA PRO A 116 27.85 53.99 -50.71
C PRO A 116 29.25 53.61 -51.28
N ARG A 117 29.82 54.11 -52.40
CA ARG A 117 29.41 54.98 -53.53
C ARG A 117 30.26 54.64 -54.78
N ALA A 118 29.74 54.86 -56.00
CA ALA A 118 30.42 55.14 -57.30
C ALA A 118 31.76 54.41 -57.66
N GLN A 119 31.93 53.86 -58.86
CA GLN A 119 32.25 54.63 -60.07
C GLN A 119 32.17 53.80 -61.37
N LEU A 120 31.72 54.47 -62.44
CA LEU A 120 32.03 54.31 -63.88
C LEU A 120 31.96 52.93 -64.60
N GLU A 121 31.10 52.94 -65.63
CA GLU A 121 31.31 52.43 -67.02
C GLU A 121 32.77 52.45 -67.55
N PRO A 122 33.12 51.74 -68.66
CA PRO A 122 32.21 51.40 -69.77
C PRO A 122 32.38 49.99 -70.42
N ALA A 123 31.43 49.67 -71.31
CA ALA A 123 31.64 48.75 -72.44
C ALA A 123 32.55 49.41 -73.52
N PRO A 124 33.05 48.77 -74.61
CA PRO A 124 32.53 47.56 -75.27
C PRO A 124 33.59 46.57 -75.80
N GLY A 125 33.15 45.47 -76.44
CA GLY A 125 34.03 44.55 -77.18
C GLY A 125 33.25 43.53 -78.02
N ARG A 126 33.15 43.77 -79.34
CA ARG A 126 32.64 42.79 -80.32
C ARG A 126 33.74 41.80 -80.73
N GLY A 127 33.33 40.60 -81.12
CA GLY A 127 34.12 39.65 -81.93
C GLY A 127 34.17 38.26 -81.28
N SER A 128 33.91 37.17 -82.00
CA SER A 128 33.42 37.02 -83.39
C SER A 128 32.82 35.63 -83.57
#